data_AF-A0A727FEP1-F1
#
_entry.id   AF-A0A727FEP1-F1
#
_cell.length_a   1.000
_cell.length_b   1.000
_cell.length_c   1.000
_cell.angle_alpha   90.00
_cell.angle_beta   90.00
_cell.angle_gamma   90.00
#
_symmetry.space_group_name_H-M   'P 1'
#
loop_
_entity.id
_entity.type
_entity.pdbx_description
1 polymer ?
#
loop_
_entity_poly.entity_id
_entity_poly.type
_entity_poly.pdbx_seq_one_letter_code
_entity_poly.pdbx_strand_id
1 'polypeptide(L)' 'AKVRALHALGFESGFIVIGVSIVAWVLNVSLLQAFTLEIGFFLFFLPYTMLYNWAYDVLRQRIVTRRQQRVSA' A
#
# COMPACT_ATOMS: atom_id res chain seq x y z
N ALA A 1 19.68 -17.47 -9.00
CA ALA A 1 19.27 -16.06 -9.27
C ALA A 1 18.25 -15.94 -10.41
N LYS A 2 18.52 -16.46 -11.61
CA LYS A 2 17.62 -16.37 -12.78
C LYS A 2 16.20 -16.93 -12.55
N VAL A 3 16.06 -18.09 -11.91
CA VAL A 3 14.75 -18.69 -11.59
C VAL A 3 13.93 -17.84 -10.62
N ARG A 4 14.58 -17.25 -9.60
CA ARG A 4 13.92 -16.34 -8.65
C ARG A 4 13.45 -15.06 -9.31
N ALA A 5 14.26 -14.51 -10.22
CA ALA A 5 13.88 -13.32 -10.99
C ALA A 5 12.70 -13.63 -11.93
N LEU A 6 12.69 -14.79 -12.58
CA LEU A 6 11.59 -15.21 -13.45
C LEU A 6 10.28 -15.38 -12.65
N HIS A 7 10.35 -16.01 -11.48
CA HIS A 7 9.18 -16.18 -10.61
C HIS A 7 8.66 -14.85 -10.08
N ALA A 8 9.56 -13.94 -9.66
CA ALA A 8 9.17 -12.60 -9.23
C ALA A 8 8.51 -11.81 -10.37
N LEU A 9 9.10 -11.82 -11.56
CA LEU A 9 8.51 -11.15 -12.73
C LEU A 9 7.17 -11.76 -13.12
N GLY A 10 7.03 -13.09 -13.14
CA GLY A 10 5.77 -13.75 -13.45
C GLY A 10 4.68 -13.43 -12.44
N PHE A 11 5.02 -13.41 -11.15
CA PHE A 11 4.10 -13.03 -10.08
C PHE A 11 3.68 -11.56 -10.21
N GLU A 12 4.64 -10.64 -10.36
CA GLU A 12 4.39 -9.20 -10.48
C GLU A 12 3.52 -8.90 -11.71
N SER A 13 3.87 -9.49 -12.86
CA SER A 13 3.14 -9.28 -14.11
C SER A 13 1.73 -9.88 -14.05
N GLY A 14 1.60 -11.09 -13.51
CA GLY A 14 0.32 -11.75 -13.34
C GLY A 14 -0.59 -10.99 -12.37
N PHE A 15 -0.02 -10.45 -11.28
CA PHE A 15 -0.74 -9.63 -10.32
C PHE A 15 -1.30 -8.36 -10.98
N ILE A 16 -0.48 -7.62 -11.73
CA ILE A 16 -0.93 -6.42 -12.46
C ILE A 16 -1.99 -6.78 -13.50
N VAL A 17 -1.79 -7.82 -14.31
CA VAL A 17 -2.76 -8.22 -15.34
C VAL A 17 -4.11 -8.58 -14.73
N ILE A 18 -4.12 -9.35 -13.64
CA ILE A 18 -5.37 -9.72 -12.95
C ILE A 18 -6.01 -8.49 -12.31
N GLY A 19 -5.23 -7.67 -11.58
CA GLY A 19 -5.72 -6.46 -10.91
C GLY A 19 -6.36 -5.47 -11.89
N VAL A 20 -5.60 -5.07 -12.93
CA VAL A 20 -6.08 -4.17 -13.98
C VAL A 20 -7.28 -4.75 -14.71
N SER A 21 -7.30 -6.04 -15.03
CA SER A 21 -8.43 -6.67 -15.74
C SER A 21 -9.71 -6.66 -14.93
N ILE A 22 -9.63 -6.96 -13.63
CA ILE A 22 -10.79 -6.92 -12.73
C ILE A 22 -11.32 -5.48 -12.64
N VAL A 23 -10.44 -4.50 -12.42
CA VAL A 23 -10.82 -3.08 -12.33
C VAL A 23 -11.44 -2.59 -13.63
N ALA A 24 -10.84 -2.93 -14.77
CA ALA A 24 -11.37 -2.59 -16.10
C ALA A 24 -12.76 -3.18 -16.32
N TRP A 25 -12.97 -4.45 -15.94
CA TRP A 25 -14.25 -5.13 -16.08
C TRP A 25 -15.34 -4.54 -15.18
N VAL A 26 -15.01 -4.32 -13.90
CA VAL A 26 -15.95 -3.78 -12.90
C VAL A 26 -16.37 -2.35 -13.24
N LEU A 27 -15.41 -1.50 -13.65
CA LEU A 27 -15.66 -0.09 -13.93
C LEU A 27 -16.03 0.18 -15.39
N ASN A 28 -16.05 -0.84 -16.24
CA ASN A 28 -16.30 -0.74 -17.68
C ASN A 28 -15.40 0.31 -18.38
N VAL A 29 -14.12 0.34 -17.99
CA VAL A 29 -13.11 1.26 -18.53
C VAL A 29 -12.06 0.50 -19.33
N SER A 30 -11.32 1.20 -20.18
CA SER A 30 -10.20 0.60 -20.92
C SER A 30 -9.07 0.15 -19.99
N LEU A 31 -8.26 -0.83 -20.43
CA LEU A 31 -7.12 -1.34 -19.65
C LEU A 31 -6.12 -0.23 -19.27
N LEU A 32 -5.86 0.73 -20.16
CA LEU A 32 -4.97 1.87 -19.86
C LEU A 32 -5.56 2.80 -18.80
N GLN A 33 -6.88 3.02 -18.82
CA GLN A 33 -7.56 3.80 -17.78
C GLN A 33 -7.52 3.08 -16.43
N ALA A 34 -7.79 1.77 -16.41
CA ALA A 34 -7.70 0.96 -15.19
C ALA A 34 -6.27 0.95 -14.61
N PHE A 35 -5.24 0.83 -15.46
CA PHE A 35 -3.85 0.90 -15.03
C PHE A 35 -3.46 2.28 -14.47
N THR A 36 -3.91 3.35 -15.12
CA THR A 36 -3.69 4.72 -14.64
C THR A 36 -4.42 4.98 -13.31
N LEU A 37 -5.62 4.42 -13.16
CA LEU A 37 -6.38 4.46 -11.91
C LEU A 37 -5.63 3.73 -10.78
N GLU A 38 -5.04 2.58 -11.06
CA GLU A 38 -4.22 1.83 -10.11
C GLU A 38 -3.01 2.64 -9.64
N ILE A 39 -2.29 3.28 -10.57
CA ILE A 39 -1.18 4.19 -10.25
C ILE A 39 -1.67 5.36 -9.39
N GLY A 40 -2.80 5.97 -9.76
CA GLY A 40 -3.44 7.03 -8.98
C GLY A 40 -3.74 6.58 -7.56
N PHE A 41 -4.36 5.42 -7.39
CA PHE A 41 -4.61 4.84 -6.08
C PHE A 41 -3.33 4.67 -5.28
N PHE A 42 -2.27 4.10 -5.83
CA PHE A 42 -1.00 3.98 -5.10
C PHE A 42 -0.42 5.33 -4.70
N LEU A 43 -0.45 6.32 -5.60
CA LEU A 43 0.03 7.67 -5.35
C LEU A 43 -0.74 8.40 -4.25
N PHE A 44 -2.03 8.16 -4.10
CA PHE A 44 -2.83 8.76 -3.01
C PHE A 44 -2.75 7.93 -1.72
N PHE A 45 -2.85 6.61 -1.83
CA PHE A 45 -3.00 5.72 -0.68
C PHE A 45 -1.69 5.52 0.07
N LEU A 46 -0.53 5.49 -0.62
CA LEU A 46 0.76 5.31 0.04
C LEU A 46 1.14 6.51 0.93
N PRO A 47 1.12 7.77 0.46
CA PRO A 47 1.38 8.92 1.32
C PRO A 47 0.36 9.03 2.44
N TYR A 48 -0.92 8.77 2.15
CA TYR A 48 -1.97 8.76 3.17
C TYR A 48 -1.66 7.75 4.29
N THR A 49 -1.36 6.51 3.94
CA THR A 49 -1.07 5.45 4.91
C THR A 49 0.19 5.76 5.71
N MET A 50 1.22 6.30 5.05
CA MET A 50 2.46 6.71 5.72
C MET A 50 2.23 7.84 6.72
N LEU A 51 1.47 8.87 6.35
CA LEU A 51 1.12 9.99 7.23
C LEU A 51 0.27 9.52 8.41
N TYR A 52 -0.71 8.66 8.15
CA TYR A 52 -1.56 8.08 9.20
C TYR A 52 -0.74 7.27 10.20
N ASN A 53 0.13 6.37 9.73
CA ASN A 53 1.01 5.57 10.59
C ASN A 53 1.96 6.46 11.39
N TRP A 54 2.55 7.47 10.75
CA TRP A 54 3.43 8.41 11.43
C TRP A 54 2.69 9.19 12.52
N ALA A 55 1.48 9.70 12.23
CA ALA A 55 0.66 10.40 13.21
C ALA A 55 0.28 9.49 14.38
N TYR A 56 -0.08 8.24 14.10
CA TYR A 56 -0.37 7.22 15.10
C TYR A 56 0.83 6.96 15.99
N ASP A 57 2.03 6.79 15.42
CA ASP A 57 3.25 6.55 16.19
C ASP A 57 3.59 7.74 17.09
N VAL A 58 3.48 8.97 16.59
CA VAL A 58 3.69 10.18 17.40
C VAL A 58 2.67 10.26 18.55
N LEU A 59 1.39 9.99 18.27
CA LEU A 59 0.35 10.00 19.29
C LEU A 59 0.58 8.90 20.33
N ARG A 60 0.91 7.69 19.88
CA ARG A 60 1.22 6.54 20.72
C ARG A 60 2.43 6.82 21.61
N GLN A 61 3.51 7.36 21.06
CA GLN A 61 4.68 7.77 21.84
C GLN A 61 4.30 8.80 22.91
N ARG A 62 3.48 9.80 22.58
CA ARG A 62 3.04 10.81 23.56
C ARG A 62 2.16 10.21 24.69
N ILE A 63 1.31 9.24 24.39
CA ILE A 63 0.39 8.64 25.37
C ILE A 63 1.09 7.56 26.22
N VAL A 64 1.84 6.65 25.60
CA VAL A 64 2.46 5.50 26.27
C VAL A 64 3.66 5.93 27.11
N THR A 65 4.50 6.85 26.62
CA THR A 65 5.66 7.36 27.39
C THR A 65 5.22 8.02 28.70
N ARG A 66 4.06 8.70 28.71
CA ARG A 66 3.48 9.29 29.92
C ARG A 66 2.99 8.25 30.94
N ARG A 67 2.58 7.06 30.49
CA ARG A 67 2.19 5.96 31.39
C ARG A 67 3.40 5.24 31.96
N GLN A 68 4.45 5.03 31.18
CA GLN A 68 5.67 4.35 31.65
C GLN A 68 6.34 5.14 32.81
N GLN A 69 6.42 6.48 32.71
CA GLN A 69 7.00 7.32 33.75
C GLN A 69 6.21 7.32 35.08
N ARG A 70 4.89 7.08 35.05
CA ARG A 70 4.06 7.01 36.26
C ARG A 70 4.13 5.66 36.98
N VAL A 71 4.60 4.60 36.33
CA VAL A 71 4.69 3.24 36.91
C VAL A 71 6.10 2.97 37.46
N SER A 72 7.11 3.68 36.98
CA SER A 72 8.51 3.56 37.43
C SER A 72 8.93 4.60 38.49
N ALA A 73 8.00 5.46 38.94
CA ALA A 73 8.18 6.42 40.04
C ALA A 73 7.31 6.00 41.23
#